data_AF-A0A7W9H4T4-F1
#
_entry.id   AF-A0A7W9H4T4-F1
#
_cell.length_a   1.000
_cell.length_b   1.000
_cell.length_c   1.000
_cell.angle_alpha   90.00
_cell.angle_beta   90.00
_cell.angle_gamma   90.00
#
_symmetry.space_group_name_H-M   'P 1'
#
loop_
_entity.id
_entity.type
_entity.pdbx_description
1 polymer ?
#
loop_
_entity_poly.entity_id
_entity_poly.type
_entity_poly.pdbx_seq_one_letter_code
_entity_poly.pdbx_strand_id
1 'polypeptide(L)'
;MSDDDTRTELYAELAAVGPYGTRPGHALITLVEPHPGHEYAYNRWYEDDHYYAGAMAMPWMYAGRRWVATRDLQLLRYPEKSAVAQPVTTGCYLSTYWITAGRYDDHMRWTVAINKRLNRDGRVYHDRTHVLTAFQDHEATVYRDGAAGPRDVHALDHPYAGLVLQVVEAGTPEQRPQLLEWLRSRHLPKRLAGSPAAMVTVFRPTPLPGDRMTYVKQVEGVDTRLTLLWFLQADARACWETFFTGLDTAVGESGLGRVELVAPFVPTVPGTDRYVDRLR
;
A
#
# COMPACT_ATOMS: atom_id res chain seq x y z
N MET A 1 33.94 -8.46 13.28
CA MET A 1 33.50 -7.37 12.40
C MET A 1 34.23 -6.14 12.89
N SER A 2 35.18 -5.63 12.13
CA SER A 2 35.83 -4.35 12.45
C SER A 2 34.84 -3.21 12.16
N ASP A 3 35.06 -2.02 12.74
CA ASP A 3 34.26 -0.82 12.41
C ASP A 3 34.28 -0.49 10.90
N ASP A 4 35.34 -0.92 10.21
CA ASP A 4 35.53 -0.75 8.77
C ASP A 4 34.57 -1.64 7.94
N ASP A 5 34.18 -2.81 8.47
CA ASP A 5 33.20 -3.70 7.83
C ASP A 5 31.77 -3.13 7.89
N THR A 6 31.43 -2.39 8.96
CA THR A 6 30.07 -1.86 9.20
C THR A 6 29.90 -0.41 8.78
N ARG A 7 31.00 0.31 8.49
CA ARG A 7 30.99 1.74 8.13
C ARG A 7 30.21 2.58 9.13
N THR A 8 30.42 2.33 10.42
CA THR A 8 29.62 2.91 11.52
C THR A 8 29.58 4.44 11.49
N GLU A 9 30.69 5.10 11.16
CA GLU A 9 30.77 6.58 11.09
C GLU A 9 29.84 7.16 10.01
N LEU A 10 29.73 6.50 8.85
CA LEU A 10 28.87 6.94 7.76
C LEU A 10 27.39 6.96 8.16
N TYR A 11 26.95 6.05 9.04
CA TYR A 11 25.56 6.07 9.53
C TYR A 11 25.25 7.35 10.34
N ALA A 12 26.20 7.82 11.14
CA ALA A 12 26.03 9.05 11.91
C ALA A 12 25.94 10.27 10.99
N GLU A 13 26.80 10.34 9.97
CA GLU A 13 26.78 11.42 8.97
C GLU A 13 25.46 11.45 8.19
N LEU A 14 24.98 10.30 7.72
CA LEU A 14 23.71 10.20 6.99
C LEU A 14 22.50 10.64 7.82
N ALA A 15 22.51 10.35 9.12
CA ALA A 15 21.45 10.75 10.04
C ALA A 15 21.47 12.25 10.37
N ALA A 16 22.64 12.90 10.30
CA ALA A 16 22.83 14.30 10.68
C ALA A 16 22.40 15.33 9.62
N VAL A 17 22.14 14.89 8.38
CA VAL A 17 21.82 15.79 7.25
C VAL A 17 20.50 15.41 6.59
N GLY A 18 19.81 16.36 5.97
CA GLY A 18 18.61 16.13 5.15
C GLY A 18 17.31 15.98 5.95
N PRO A 19 16.18 15.69 5.28
CA PRO A 19 14.87 15.61 5.92
C PRO A 19 14.77 14.48 6.97
N TYR A 20 14.17 14.78 8.12
CA TYR A 20 13.93 13.82 9.22
C TYR A 20 12.52 14.00 9.83
N GLY A 21 11.55 14.35 8.99
CA GLY A 21 10.17 14.57 9.42
C GLY A 21 9.37 13.26 9.52
N THR A 22 8.28 13.30 10.28
CA THR A 22 7.35 12.16 10.42
C THR A 22 6.20 12.19 9.42
N ARG A 23 6.14 13.20 8.55
CA ARG A 23 5.14 13.27 7.49
C ARG A 23 5.36 12.11 6.50
N PRO A 24 4.35 11.27 6.22
CA PRO A 24 4.42 10.33 5.10
C PRO A 24 4.60 11.12 3.80
N GLY A 25 5.76 10.96 3.15
CA GLY A 25 5.99 11.58 1.84
C GLY A 25 5.77 10.60 0.71
N HIS A 26 6.06 9.33 0.95
CA HIS A 26 5.88 8.26 -0.02
C HIS A 26 5.40 6.99 0.69
N ALA A 27 4.90 6.04 -0.08
CA ALA A 27 4.56 4.72 0.40
C ALA A 27 5.05 3.64 -0.55
N LEU A 28 5.42 2.48 0.00
CA LEU A 28 5.46 1.23 -0.75
C LEU A 28 4.13 0.51 -0.51
N ILE A 29 3.38 0.25 -1.58
CA ILE A 29 2.10 -0.47 -1.53
C ILE A 29 2.23 -1.69 -2.42
N THR A 30 2.05 -2.88 -1.83
CA THR A 30 2.20 -4.16 -2.52
C THR A 30 0.99 -5.05 -2.29
N LEU A 31 0.28 -5.38 -3.37
CA LEU A 31 -0.78 -6.38 -3.43
C LEU A 31 -0.21 -7.64 -4.07
N VAL A 32 -0.25 -8.76 -3.34
CA VAL A 32 0.42 -9.99 -3.73
C VAL A 32 -0.53 -11.18 -3.60
N GLU A 33 -0.38 -12.09 -4.56
CA GLU A 33 -1.06 -13.36 -4.65
C GLU A 33 -0.04 -14.50 -4.56
N PRO A 34 0.04 -15.26 -3.46
CA PRO A 34 0.80 -16.50 -3.42
C PRO A 34 0.23 -17.49 -4.44
N HIS A 35 1.09 -18.32 -5.04
CA HIS A 35 0.61 -19.39 -5.91
C HIS A 35 -0.16 -20.45 -5.09
N PRO A 36 -1.16 -21.14 -5.66
CA PRO A 36 -1.91 -22.17 -4.94
C PRO A 36 -0.99 -23.22 -4.31
N GLY A 37 -1.15 -23.48 -3.00
CA GLY A 37 -0.30 -24.40 -2.23
C GLY A 37 0.91 -23.73 -1.57
N HIS A 38 1.17 -22.46 -1.87
CA HIS A 38 2.31 -21.68 -1.34
C HIS A 38 1.89 -20.64 -0.31
N GLU A 39 0.63 -20.60 0.12
CA GLU A 39 0.08 -19.59 1.01
C GLU A 39 0.81 -19.54 2.35
N TYR A 40 1.03 -20.69 2.98
CA TYR A 40 1.72 -20.78 4.27
C TYR A 40 3.19 -20.38 4.15
N ALA A 41 3.91 -20.93 3.17
CA ALA A 41 5.33 -20.67 2.98
C ALA A 41 5.59 -19.20 2.62
N TYR A 42 4.74 -18.60 1.77
CA TYR A 42 4.77 -17.16 1.52
C TYR A 42 4.49 -16.36 2.80
N ASN A 43 3.48 -16.73 3.59
CA ASN A 43 3.15 -16.01 4.82
C ASN A 43 4.32 -16.01 5.80
N ARG A 44 4.92 -17.18 6.06
CA ARG A 44 6.07 -17.32 6.95
C ARG A 44 7.29 -16.58 6.44
N TRP A 45 7.64 -16.72 5.16
CA TRP A 45 8.74 -15.96 4.58
C TRP A 45 8.53 -14.45 4.71
N TYR A 46 7.30 -13.98 4.47
CA TYR A 46 7.02 -12.55 4.53
C TYR A 46 7.05 -12.02 5.96
N GLU A 47 6.37 -12.68 6.91
CA GLU A 47 6.38 -12.29 8.33
C GLU A 47 7.78 -12.37 8.94
N ASP A 48 8.48 -13.49 8.75
CA ASP A 48 9.69 -13.79 9.52
C ASP A 48 10.94 -13.14 8.93
N ASP A 49 10.93 -12.82 7.63
CA ASP A 49 12.11 -12.32 6.93
C ASP A 49 11.83 -11.06 6.11
N HIS A 50 10.97 -11.16 5.09
CA HIS A 50 10.89 -10.13 4.05
C HIS A 50 10.34 -8.80 4.57
N TYR A 51 9.36 -8.82 5.47
CA TYR A 51 8.79 -7.63 6.08
C TYR A 51 9.86 -6.80 6.81
N TYR A 52 10.84 -7.46 7.43
CA TYR A 52 11.92 -6.80 8.14
C TYR A 52 13.11 -6.51 7.24
N ALA A 53 13.76 -7.54 6.72
CA ALA A 53 15.00 -7.41 5.98
C ALA A 53 14.80 -6.78 4.58
N GLY A 54 13.62 -7.00 3.99
CA GLY A 54 13.23 -6.48 2.68
C GLY A 54 12.39 -5.21 2.75
N ALA A 55 12.17 -4.62 3.93
CA ALA A 55 11.44 -3.36 4.09
C ALA A 55 11.80 -2.61 5.39
N MET A 56 11.32 -3.05 6.57
CA MET A 56 11.40 -2.24 7.80
C MET A 56 12.82 -1.95 8.32
N ALA A 57 13.83 -2.74 7.95
CA ALA A 57 15.23 -2.47 8.28
C ALA A 57 15.89 -1.45 7.31
N MET A 58 15.19 -1.03 6.26
CA MET A 58 15.68 -0.04 5.32
C MET A 58 15.56 1.37 5.93
N PRO A 59 16.56 2.25 5.72
CA PRO A 59 16.46 3.64 6.12
C PRO A 59 15.23 4.33 5.54
N TRP A 60 14.70 5.27 6.33
CA TRP A 60 13.58 6.16 5.98
C TRP A 60 12.21 5.51 5.87
N MET A 61 12.11 4.18 5.98
CA MET A 61 10.85 3.47 6.09
C MET A 61 10.48 3.29 7.56
N TYR A 62 9.61 4.16 8.10
CA TYR A 62 9.43 4.27 9.55
C TYR A 62 8.21 3.51 10.10
N ALA A 63 7.28 3.12 9.24
CA ALA A 63 6.10 2.37 9.64
C ALA A 63 5.71 1.38 8.54
N GLY A 64 5.16 0.24 8.95
CA GLY A 64 4.69 -0.82 8.05
C GLY A 64 3.44 -1.47 8.61
N ARG A 65 2.63 -2.07 7.74
CA ARG A 65 1.56 -2.98 8.14
C ARG A 65 1.20 -3.95 7.03
N ARG A 66 0.81 -5.16 7.45
CA ARG A 66 0.28 -6.20 6.58
C ARG A 66 -1.21 -6.43 6.81
N TRP A 67 -1.90 -6.64 5.72
CA TRP A 67 -3.33 -6.87 5.63
C TRP A 67 -3.61 -8.10 4.78
N VAL A 68 -4.74 -8.74 5.05
CA VAL A 68 -5.16 -9.97 4.38
C VAL A 68 -6.63 -9.90 4.02
N ALA A 69 -6.94 -10.38 2.82
CA ALA A 69 -8.29 -10.60 2.36
C ALA A 69 -8.53 -12.11 2.34
N THR A 70 -9.31 -12.60 3.31
CA THR A 70 -9.90 -13.94 3.25
C THR A 70 -10.83 -14.05 2.05
N ARG A 71 -11.20 -15.28 1.66
CA ARG A 71 -11.96 -15.52 0.45
C ARG A 71 -13.26 -14.73 0.38
N ASP A 72 -13.98 -14.63 1.50
CA ASP A 72 -15.19 -13.80 1.63
C ASP A 72 -14.93 -12.30 1.39
N LEU A 73 -13.80 -11.75 1.84
CA LEU A 73 -13.39 -10.37 1.52
C LEU A 73 -13.01 -10.20 0.04
N GLN A 74 -12.36 -11.22 -0.54
CA GLN A 74 -11.99 -11.19 -1.95
C GLN A 74 -13.23 -11.14 -2.86
N LEU A 75 -14.30 -11.82 -2.47
CA LEU A 75 -15.56 -11.87 -3.22
C LEU A 75 -16.35 -10.55 -3.18
N LEU A 76 -16.03 -9.64 -2.27
CA LEU A 76 -16.64 -8.31 -2.21
C LEU A 76 -16.09 -7.34 -3.27
N ARG A 77 -14.98 -7.68 -3.92
CA ARG A 77 -14.21 -6.76 -4.76
C ARG A 77 -14.91 -6.42 -6.07
N TYR A 78 -14.70 -5.20 -6.52
CA TYR A 78 -15.25 -4.71 -7.77
C TYR A 78 -14.33 -3.62 -8.37
N PRO A 79 -14.50 -3.23 -9.64
CA PRO A 79 -15.37 -3.85 -10.65
C PRO A 79 -14.90 -5.25 -11.07
N GLU A 80 -15.80 -6.08 -11.61
CA GLU A 80 -15.47 -7.43 -12.10
C GLU A 80 -14.30 -7.40 -13.11
N LYS A 81 -14.31 -6.41 -14.01
CA LYS A 81 -13.24 -6.14 -14.96
C LYS A 81 -12.33 -5.04 -14.41
N SER A 82 -11.16 -5.45 -13.92
CA SER A 82 -10.16 -4.55 -13.34
C SER A 82 -8.86 -4.60 -14.16
N ALA A 83 -8.26 -3.43 -14.40
CA ALA A 83 -6.92 -3.35 -14.96
C ALA A 83 -5.81 -3.53 -13.89
N VAL A 84 -6.18 -3.76 -12.63
CA VAL A 84 -5.25 -4.02 -11.52
C VAL A 84 -5.19 -5.51 -11.19
N ALA A 85 -6.35 -6.18 -11.11
CA ALA A 85 -6.44 -7.59 -10.71
C ALA A 85 -7.34 -8.38 -11.67
N GLN A 86 -6.80 -9.45 -12.26
CA GLN A 86 -7.55 -10.34 -13.15
C GLN A 86 -7.31 -11.81 -12.75
N PRO A 87 -8.34 -12.52 -12.23
CA PRO A 87 -9.66 -12.01 -11.81
C PRO A 87 -9.56 -10.94 -10.70
N VAL A 88 -10.63 -10.15 -10.49
CA VAL A 88 -10.64 -9.07 -9.48
C VAL A 88 -10.38 -9.59 -8.05
N THR A 89 -10.63 -10.87 -7.81
CA THR A 89 -10.36 -11.53 -6.52
C THR A 89 -8.87 -11.78 -6.25
N THR A 90 -7.99 -11.66 -7.25
CA THR A 90 -6.55 -11.91 -7.13
C THR A 90 -5.88 -10.87 -6.24
N GLY A 91 -4.95 -11.32 -5.38
CA GLY A 91 -4.18 -10.50 -4.45
C GLY A 91 -4.73 -10.60 -3.04
N CYS A 92 -4.46 -11.69 -2.34
CA CYS A 92 -4.97 -11.91 -0.99
C CYS A 92 -4.18 -11.19 0.12
N TYR A 93 -2.93 -10.77 -0.14
CA TYR A 93 -2.12 -10.01 0.83
C TYR A 93 -1.83 -8.60 0.34
N LEU A 94 -1.93 -7.63 1.25
CA LEU A 94 -1.52 -6.25 1.03
C LEU A 94 -0.50 -5.85 2.10
N SER A 95 0.63 -5.29 1.68
CA SER A 95 1.58 -4.64 2.59
C SER A 95 1.74 -3.18 2.24
N THR A 96 1.74 -2.34 3.28
CA THR A 96 1.79 -0.88 3.19
C THR A 96 2.93 -0.38 4.08
N TYR A 97 3.78 0.51 3.56
CA TYR A 97 4.92 1.05 4.31
C TYR A 97 5.11 2.54 4.06
N TRP A 98 5.34 3.32 5.12
CA TRP A 98 5.54 4.78 5.03
C TRP A 98 7.01 5.14 4.92
N ILE A 99 7.31 6.05 3.99
CA ILE A 99 8.65 6.57 3.75
C ILE A 99 8.66 8.08 4.06
N THR A 100 9.68 8.51 4.79
CA THR A 100 9.89 9.92 5.16
C THR A 100 9.90 10.83 3.93
N ALA A 101 9.19 11.95 4.02
CA ALA A 101 9.18 12.97 2.97
C ALA A 101 10.57 13.51 2.65
N GLY A 102 10.89 13.58 1.36
CA GLY A 102 12.19 14.04 0.86
C GLY A 102 13.31 13.00 0.95
N ARG A 103 13.00 11.74 1.26
CA ARG A 103 13.97 10.63 1.34
C ARG A 103 13.77 9.52 0.32
N TYR A 104 12.88 9.72 -0.64
CA TYR A 104 12.55 8.71 -1.64
C TYR A 104 13.79 8.21 -2.39
N ASP A 105 14.62 9.10 -2.94
CA ASP A 105 15.78 8.71 -3.74
C ASP A 105 16.81 7.91 -2.93
N ASP A 106 17.07 8.34 -1.69
CA ASP A 106 17.96 7.63 -0.75
C ASP A 106 17.41 6.23 -0.45
N HIS A 107 16.11 6.15 -0.15
CA HIS A 107 15.41 4.90 0.10
C HIS A 107 15.43 3.96 -1.12
N MET A 108 15.28 4.50 -2.33
CA MET A 108 15.31 3.71 -3.56
C MET A 108 16.69 3.11 -3.84
N ARG A 109 17.76 3.88 -3.64
CA ARG A 109 19.14 3.38 -3.77
C ARG A 109 19.39 2.23 -2.80
N TRP A 110 18.95 2.38 -1.55
CA TRP A 110 19.05 1.32 -0.55
C TRP A 110 18.23 0.08 -0.95
N THR A 111 16.98 0.29 -1.36
CA THR A 111 16.04 -0.76 -1.78
C THR A 111 16.64 -1.63 -2.88
N VAL A 112 17.24 -1.02 -3.90
CA VAL A 112 17.86 -1.76 -5.01
C VAL A 112 19.05 -2.59 -4.51
N ALA A 113 19.93 -2.01 -3.69
CA ALA A 113 21.11 -2.69 -3.17
C ALA A 113 20.73 -3.91 -2.30
N ILE A 114 19.80 -3.73 -1.36
CA ILE A 114 19.40 -4.82 -0.46
C ILE A 114 18.60 -5.90 -1.21
N ASN A 115 17.75 -5.56 -2.18
CA ASN A 115 17.05 -6.56 -2.98
C ASN A 115 18.03 -7.39 -3.84
N LYS A 116 19.05 -6.77 -4.43
CA LYS A 116 20.13 -7.51 -5.13
C LYS A 116 20.81 -8.51 -4.21
N ARG A 117 21.13 -8.09 -2.97
CA ARG A 117 21.70 -8.96 -1.94
C ARG A 117 20.75 -10.09 -1.53
N LEU A 118 19.51 -9.79 -1.18
CA LEU A 118 18.53 -10.80 -0.75
C LEU A 118 18.28 -11.85 -1.83
N ASN A 119 18.24 -11.46 -3.11
CA ASN A 119 18.15 -12.41 -4.23
C ASN A 119 19.37 -13.32 -4.29
N ARG A 120 20.59 -12.75 -4.26
CA ARG A 120 21.84 -13.52 -4.27
C ARG A 120 21.92 -14.49 -3.09
N ASP A 121 21.46 -14.07 -1.93
CA ASP A 121 21.48 -14.85 -0.69
C ASP A 121 20.32 -15.87 -0.61
N GLY A 122 19.51 -16.02 -1.68
CA GLY A 122 18.42 -17.01 -1.75
C GLY A 122 17.21 -16.69 -0.85
N ARG A 123 17.05 -15.43 -0.44
CA ARG A 123 16.04 -14.97 0.53
C ARG A 123 14.81 -14.34 -0.13
N VAL A 124 14.57 -14.63 -1.41
CA VAL A 124 13.39 -14.13 -2.13
C VAL A 124 12.49 -15.31 -2.48
N TYR A 125 11.22 -15.23 -2.06
CA TYR A 125 10.27 -16.31 -2.25
C TYR A 125 9.50 -16.20 -3.57
N HIS A 126 9.86 -16.96 -4.59
CA HIS A 126 9.39 -16.70 -5.96
C HIS A 126 7.97 -17.20 -6.29
N ASP A 127 7.38 -18.10 -5.50
CA ASP A 127 6.05 -18.67 -5.77
C ASP A 127 4.91 -17.71 -5.37
N ARG A 128 4.93 -16.54 -6.01
CA ARG A 128 3.99 -15.44 -5.81
C ARG A 128 3.86 -14.61 -7.08
N THR A 129 2.74 -13.94 -7.20
CA THR A 129 2.46 -12.95 -8.24
C THR A 129 2.28 -11.58 -7.59
N HIS A 130 3.06 -10.60 -8.05
CA HIS A 130 2.82 -9.20 -7.73
C HIS A 130 1.63 -8.70 -8.57
N VAL A 131 0.49 -8.46 -7.92
CA VAL A 131 -0.72 -7.93 -8.56
C VAL A 131 -0.60 -6.42 -8.73
N LEU A 132 -0.17 -5.74 -7.67
CA LEU A 132 0.23 -4.34 -7.69
C LEU A 132 1.48 -4.22 -6.82
N THR A 133 2.53 -3.55 -7.29
CA THR A 133 3.69 -3.22 -6.45
C THR A 133 4.28 -1.93 -6.95
N ALA A 134 4.09 -0.88 -6.17
CA ALA A 134 4.46 0.47 -6.53
C ALA A 134 5.04 1.18 -5.31
N PHE A 135 6.12 1.91 -5.53
CA PHE A 135 6.34 3.10 -4.73
C PHE A 135 5.39 4.19 -5.21
N GLN A 136 4.90 5.01 -4.30
CA GLN A 136 3.89 6.01 -4.58
C GLN A 136 4.13 7.29 -3.78
N ASP A 137 3.96 8.44 -4.43
CA ASP A 137 4.04 9.75 -3.81
C ASP A 137 2.76 10.04 -3.02
N HIS A 138 2.89 10.58 -1.82
CA HIS A 138 1.76 11.05 -1.02
C HIS A 138 1.20 12.34 -1.64
N GLU A 139 -0.09 12.33 -1.99
CA GLU A 139 -0.77 13.48 -2.61
C GLU A 139 -1.67 14.21 -1.61
N ALA A 140 -2.39 13.46 -0.77
CA ALA A 140 -3.29 14.03 0.23
C ALA A 140 -3.62 13.05 1.35
N THR A 141 -4.02 13.59 2.50
CA THR A 141 -4.79 12.85 3.51
C THR A 141 -6.06 13.63 3.81
N VAL A 142 -7.21 12.95 3.78
CA VAL A 142 -8.49 13.52 4.23
C VAL A 142 -8.89 12.83 5.52
N TYR A 143 -9.13 13.62 6.57
CA TYR A 143 -9.47 13.14 7.90
C TYR A 143 -10.96 13.29 8.16
N ARG A 144 -11.60 12.26 8.71
CA ARG A 144 -13.00 12.37 9.17
C ARG A 144 -13.12 13.35 10.33
N ASP A 145 -12.23 13.22 11.32
CA ASP A 145 -12.32 13.92 12.60
C ASP A 145 -11.34 15.10 12.73
N GLY A 146 -10.74 15.52 11.61
CA GLY A 146 -9.71 16.56 11.61
C GLY A 146 -8.58 16.27 12.59
N ALA A 147 -8.26 17.23 13.45
CA ALA A 147 -7.21 17.10 14.46
C ALA A 147 -7.60 16.28 15.71
N ALA A 148 -8.88 15.94 15.88
CA ALA A 148 -9.36 15.19 17.04
C ALA A 148 -9.18 13.67 16.90
N GLY A 149 -8.92 13.17 15.67
CA GLY A 149 -8.72 11.76 15.38
C GLY A 149 -7.25 11.36 15.18
N PRO A 150 -7.01 10.09 14.81
CA PRO A 150 -5.69 9.64 14.38
C PRO A 150 -5.19 10.46 13.18
N ARG A 151 -3.87 10.59 13.04
CA ARG A 151 -3.20 11.27 11.91
C ARG A 151 -2.56 10.23 10.98
N ASP A 152 -2.25 10.61 9.74
CA ASP A 152 -1.65 9.73 8.73
C ASP A 152 -0.33 9.08 9.16
N VAL A 153 0.50 9.83 9.90
CA VAL A 153 1.71 9.33 10.55
C VAL A 153 1.45 8.13 11.47
N HIS A 154 0.28 8.05 12.11
CA HIS A 154 -0.09 6.95 13.00
C HIS A 154 -0.87 5.84 12.27
N ALA A 155 -1.10 5.97 10.96
CA ALA A 155 -2.12 5.15 10.28
C ALA A 155 -1.79 3.65 10.27
N LEU A 156 -0.52 3.28 10.29
CA LEU A 156 -0.09 1.87 10.31
C LEU A 156 0.01 1.29 11.72
N ASP A 157 0.21 2.13 12.74
CA ASP A 157 0.30 1.68 14.15
C ASP A 157 -1.08 1.64 14.83
N HIS A 158 -1.97 2.57 14.48
CA HIS A 158 -3.29 2.65 15.09
C HIS A 158 -4.08 1.36 14.79
N PRO A 159 -4.78 0.74 15.77
CA PRO A 159 -5.35 -0.61 15.61
C PRO A 159 -6.65 -0.60 14.78
N TYR A 160 -6.58 -0.10 13.55
CA TYR A 160 -7.66 -0.20 12.58
C TYR A 160 -8.05 -1.66 12.35
N ALA A 161 -9.35 -1.92 12.40
CA ALA A 161 -9.92 -3.25 12.24
C ALA A 161 -10.09 -3.64 10.77
N GLY A 162 -9.95 -2.68 9.84
CA GLY A 162 -10.01 -2.95 8.42
C GLY A 162 -9.30 -1.88 7.58
N LEU A 163 -9.08 -2.22 6.32
CA LEU A 163 -8.53 -1.33 5.31
C LEU A 163 -9.29 -1.56 4.00
N VAL A 164 -9.59 -0.50 3.25
CA VAL A 164 -10.02 -0.63 1.85
C VAL A 164 -8.98 0.00 0.94
N LEU A 165 -8.44 -0.80 0.02
CA LEU A 165 -7.66 -0.32 -1.12
C LEU A 165 -8.62 0.08 -2.22
N GLN A 166 -8.57 1.33 -2.66
CA GLN A 166 -9.27 1.78 -3.85
C GLN A 166 -8.26 2.29 -4.87
N VAL A 167 -8.37 1.86 -6.13
CA VAL A 167 -7.58 2.39 -7.24
C VAL A 167 -8.55 3.08 -8.19
N VAL A 168 -8.29 4.35 -8.50
CA VAL A 168 -9.03 5.12 -9.51
C VAL A 168 -8.09 5.51 -10.63
N GLU A 169 -8.64 5.63 -11.83
CA GLU A 169 -7.91 6.02 -13.03
C GLU A 169 -8.62 7.19 -13.71
N ALA A 170 -7.90 8.30 -13.87
CA ALA A 170 -8.37 9.44 -14.64
C ALA A 170 -8.43 9.11 -16.13
N GLY A 171 -9.28 9.82 -16.89
CA GLY A 171 -9.38 9.63 -18.34
C GLY A 171 -8.09 9.99 -19.09
N THR A 172 -7.36 11.00 -18.61
CA THR A 172 -6.05 11.40 -19.12
C THR A 172 -5.11 11.85 -17.99
N PRO A 173 -3.78 11.92 -18.23
CA PRO A 173 -2.84 12.46 -17.25
C PRO A 173 -3.17 13.88 -16.76
N GLU A 174 -3.68 14.73 -17.64
CA GLU A 174 -4.05 16.13 -17.36
C GLU A 174 -5.31 16.23 -16.48
N GLN A 175 -6.17 15.21 -16.52
CA GLN A 175 -7.36 15.13 -15.69
C GLN A 175 -7.07 14.62 -14.27
N ARG A 176 -5.96 13.89 -14.05
CA ARG A 176 -5.63 13.34 -12.73
C ARG A 176 -5.56 14.40 -11.62
N PRO A 177 -4.94 15.58 -11.80
CA PRO A 177 -5.00 16.64 -10.79
C PRO A 177 -6.41 17.13 -10.48
N GLN A 178 -7.30 17.17 -11.48
CA GLN A 178 -8.71 17.55 -11.29
C GLN A 178 -9.47 16.47 -10.50
N LEU A 179 -9.22 15.19 -10.80
CA LEU A 179 -9.73 14.06 -10.03
C LEU A 179 -9.26 14.10 -8.57
N LEU A 180 -7.96 14.34 -8.34
CA LEU A 180 -7.40 14.49 -6.99
C LEU A 180 -8.08 15.63 -6.22
N GLU A 181 -8.26 16.79 -6.86
CA GLU A 181 -8.91 17.94 -6.22
C GLU A 181 -10.37 17.63 -5.88
N TRP A 182 -11.13 17.05 -6.82
CA TRP A 182 -12.52 16.64 -6.56
C TRP A 182 -12.62 15.61 -5.44
N LEU A 183 -11.71 14.63 -5.40
CA LEU A 183 -11.62 13.66 -4.32
C LEU A 183 -11.43 14.37 -2.99
N ARG A 184 -10.43 15.24 -2.89
CA ARG A 184 -10.03 15.92 -1.66
C ARG A 184 -11.06 16.92 -1.13
N SER A 185 -11.62 17.76 -1.99
CA SER A 185 -12.47 18.87 -1.54
C SER A 185 -13.97 18.56 -1.52
N ARG A 186 -14.42 17.50 -2.22
CA ARG A 186 -15.85 17.18 -2.29
C ARG A 186 -16.17 15.73 -1.94
N HIS A 187 -15.59 14.77 -2.64
CA HIS A 187 -16.03 13.38 -2.53
C HIS A 187 -15.66 12.75 -1.18
N LEU A 188 -14.38 12.79 -0.80
CA LEU A 188 -13.90 12.14 0.41
C LEU A 188 -14.46 12.77 1.70
N PRO A 189 -14.54 14.11 1.87
CA PRO A 189 -15.17 14.70 3.04
C PRO A 189 -16.61 14.23 3.23
N LYS A 190 -17.40 14.19 2.14
CA LYS A 190 -18.79 13.72 2.18
C LYS A 190 -18.90 12.23 2.54
N ARG A 191 -18.02 11.38 2.01
CA ARG A 191 -18.02 9.94 2.29
C ARG A 191 -17.50 9.60 3.68
N LEU A 192 -16.55 10.38 4.19
CA LEU A 192 -15.96 10.13 5.51
C LEU A 192 -16.94 10.47 6.64
N ALA A 193 -17.74 11.54 6.49
CA ALA A 193 -18.71 11.97 7.49
C ALA A 193 -19.64 10.81 7.92
N GLY A 194 -19.59 10.45 9.20
CA GLY A 194 -20.39 9.37 9.79
C GLY A 194 -19.97 7.94 9.39
N SER A 195 -18.92 7.78 8.59
CA SER A 195 -18.42 6.46 8.17
C SER A 195 -17.47 5.86 9.22
N PRO A 196 -17.23 4.53 9.19
CA PRO A 196 -16.21 3.90 10.03
C PRO A 196 -14.76 4.19 9.58
N ALA A 197 -14.57 4.84 8.43
CA ALA A 197 -13.25 5.24 7.96
C ALA A 197 -12.81 6.52 8.70
N ALA A 198 -11.69 6.45 9.44
CA ALA A 198 -11.17 7.60 10.17
C ALA A 198 -10.41 8.57 9.24
N MET A 199 -9.79 8.05 8.18
CA MET A 199 -9.08 8.83 7.18
C MET A 199 -8.96 8.08 5.85
N VAL A 200 -8.64 8.84 4.81
CA VAL A 200 -8.18 8.32 3.52
C VAL A 200 -6.88 8.98 3.14
N THR A 201 -5.85 8.18 2.88
CA THR A 201 -4.59 8.66 2.28
C THR A 201 -4.63 8.40 0.78
N VAL A 202 -4.26 9.40 -0.01
CA VAL A 202 -4.24 9.36 -1.48
C VAL A 202 -2.81 9.40 -1.94
N PHE A 203 -2.46 8.49 -2.84
CA PHE A 203 -1.14 8.34 -3.40
C PHE A 203 -1.17 8.31 -4.91
N ARG A 204 -0.06 8.69 -5.52
CA ARG A 204 0.18 8.58 -6.95
C ARG A 204 1.36 7.64 -7.20
N PRO A 205 1.20 6.57 -8.00
CA PRO A 205 2.32 5.68 -8.31
C PRO A 205 3.49 6.43 -8.97
N THR A 206 4.70 5.97 -8.67
CA THR A 206 5.93 6.41 -9.33
C THR A 206 6.46 5.30 -10.26
N PRO A 207 7.12 5.65 -11.38
CA PRO A 207 7.83 4.66 -12.17
C PRO A 207 8.91 3.99 -11.33
N LEU A 208 9.04 2.67 -11.43
CA LEU A 208 10.17 1.98 -10.79
C LEU A 208 11.48 2.29 -11.54
N PRO A 209 12.63 2.36 -10.84
CA PRO A 209 13.94 2.55 -11.47
C PRO A 209 14.24 1.52 -12.56
N GLY A 210 15.03 1.92 -13.57
CA GLY A 210 15.40 1.05 -14.68
C GLY A 210 16.21 -0.19 -14.25
N ASP A 211 16.93 -0.13 -13.13
CA ASP A 211 17.76 -1.21 -12.59
C ASP A 211 17.07 -2.01 -11.47
N ARG A 212 15.74 -1.91 -11.38
CA ARG A 212 14.91 -2.76 -10.53
C ARG A 212 15.07 -4.25 -10.87
N MET A 213 14.54 -5.08 -9.99
CA MET A 213 14.54 -6.52 -10.09
C MET A 213 13.64 -6.99 -11.25
N THR A 214 14.14 -7.91 -12.07
CA THR A 214 13.50 -8.33 -13.34
C THR A 214 12.15 -9.01 -13.17
N TYR A 215 11.89 -9.63 -12.02
CA TYR A 215 10.60 -10.25 -11.69
C TYR A 215 9.53 -9.23 -11.24
N VAL A 216 9.87 -7.94 -11.12
CA VAL A 216 8.93 -6.87 -10.78
C VAL A 216 8.55 -6.11 -12.05
N LYS A 217 7.26 -6.16 -12.41
CA LYS A 217 6.71 -5.45 -13.57
C LYS A 217 6.63 -3.94 -13.32
N GLN A 218 6.61 -3.12 -14.38
CA GLN A 218 6.22 -1.72 -14.24
C GLN A 218 4.75 -1.68 -13.85
N VAL A 219 4.41 -0.75 -12.97
CA VAL A 219 3.03 -0.42 -12.68
C VAL A 219 2.46 0.26 -13.92
N GLU A 220 1.30 -0.19 -14.37
CA GLU A 220 0.56 0.47 -15.45
C GLU A 220 -0.20 1.68 -14.91
N GLY A 221 -0.50 2.64 -15.78
CA GLY A 221 -1.29 3.82 -15.44
C GLY A 221 -0.60 4.79 -14.48
N VAL A 222 0.75 4.84 -14.48
CA VAL A 222 1.53 5.72 -13.58
C VAL A 222 1.10 7.18 -13.68
N ASP A 223 0.73 7.63 -14.88
CA ASP A 223 0.36 9.02 -15.14
C ASP A 223 -1.12 9.33 -14.90
N THR A 224 -1.98 8.31 -14.76
CA THR A 224 -3.44 8.48 -14.68
C THR A 224 -4.05 7.98 -13.38
N ARG A 225 -3.37 7.10 -12.64
CA ARG A 225 -3.93 6.44 -11.45
C ARG A 225 -3.68 7.21 -10.16
N LEU A 226 -4.61 7.04 -9.23
CA LEU A 226 -4.46 7.35 -7.82
C LEU A 226 -4.82 6.11 -6.99
N THR A 227 -4.05 5.85 -5.95
CA THR A 227 -4.31 4.79 -4.96
C THR A 227 -4.80 5.42 -3.67
N LEU A 228 -5.94 5.00 -3.19
CA LEU A 228 -6.56 5.46 -1.96
C LEU A 228 -6.55 4.31 -0.94
N LEU A 229 -6.13 4.61 0.29
CA LEU A 229 -6.21 3.69 1.42
C LEU A 229 -7.18 4.24 2.46
N TRP A 230 -8.30 3.55 2.67
CA TRP A 230 -9.33 3.90 3.66
C TRP A 230 -9.09 3.13 4.94
N PHE A 231 -8.73 3.81 6.03
CA PHE A 231 -8.42 3.18 7.30
C PHE A 231 -9.66 3.07 8.20
N LEU A 232 -10.09 1.84 8.49
CA LEU A 232 -11.38 1.57 9.13
C LEU A 232 -11.25 1.21 10.60
N GLN A 233 -12.06 1.84 11.43
CA GLN A 233 -12.20 1.51 12.85
C GLN A 233 -13.09 0.26 13.09
N ALA A 234 -13.72 -0.26 12.03
CA ALA A 234 -14.53 -1.48 12.05
C ALA A 234 -14.00 -2.49 11.04
N ASP A 235 -14.37 -3.76 11.21
CA ASP A 235 -14.13 -4.79 10.20
C ASP A 235 -14.83 -4.40 8.90
N ALA A 236 -14.11 -4.47 7.77
CA ALA A 236 -14.62 -4.05 6.47
C ALA A 236 -15.92 -4.80 6.08
N ARG A 237 -16.08 -6.07 6.50
CA ARG A 237 -17.29 -6.87 6.20
C ARG A 237 -18.55 -6.28 6.82
N ALA A 238 -18.43 -5.72 8.03
CA ALA A 238 -19.57 -5.22 8.79
C ALA A 238 -20.14 -3.91 8.22
N CYS A 239 -19.38 -3.23 7.37
CA CYS A 239 -19.73 -1.90 6.86
C CYS A 239 -19.67 -1.78 5.33
N TRP A 240 -19.37 -2.88 4.63
CA TRP A 240 -19.13 -2.90 3.19
C TRP A 240 -20.30 -2.34 2.38
N GLU A 241 -21.48 -2.95 2.53
CA GLU A 241 -22.69 -2.59 1.78
C GLU A 241 -23.07 -1.12 1.97
N THR A 242 -22.94 -0.61 3.19
CA THR A 242 -23.36 0.75 3.52
C THR A 242 -22.39 1.83 3.03
N PHE A 243 -21.08 1.57 3.08
CA PHE A 243 -20.07 2.63 2.90
C PHE A 243 -19.11 2.43 1.73
N PHE A 244 -19.04 1.23 1.15
CA PHE A 244 -18.04 0.90 0.12
C PHE A 244 -18.64 0.40 -1.18
N THR A 245 -19.95 0.16 -1.25
CA THR A 245 -20.62 0.00 -2.55
C THR A 245 -20.86 1.38 -3.20
N GLY A 246 -20.89 1.40 -4.54
CA GLY A 246 -21.21 2.61 -5.34
C GLY A 246 -20.10 3.66 -5.44
N LEU A 247 -18.88 3.39 -4.96
CA LEU A 247 -17.75 4.33 -5.16
C LEU A 247 -17.41 4.51 -6.64
N ASP A 248 -17.58 3.47 -7.45
CA ASP A 248 -17.43 3.50 -8.91
C ASP A 248 -18.49 4.38 -9.58
N THR A 249 -19.75 4.29 -9.16
CA THR A 249 -20.82 5.16 -9.65
C THR A 249 -20.47 6.63 -9.41
N ALA A 250 -20.08 6.99 -8.19
CA ALA A 250 -19.75 8.38 -7.85
C ALA A 250 -18.54 8.93 -8.64
N VAL A 251 -17.51 8.11 -8.86
CA VAL A 251 -16.36 8.48 -9.69
C VAL A 251 -16.78 8.61 -11.16
N GLY A 252 -17.60 7.69 -11.68
CA GLY A 252 -18.11 7.76 -13.05
C GLY A 252 -18.99 8.99 -13.31
N GLU A 253 -19.92 9.30 -12.39
CA GLU A 253 -20.79 10.48 -12.46
C GLU A 253 -20.03 11.81 -12.42
N SER A 254 -18.83 11.82 -11.83
CA SER A 254 -17.96 13.00 -11.84
C SER A 254 -17.45 13.34 -13.24
N GLY A 255 -17.39 12.36 -14.15
CA GLY A 255 -16.77 12.48 -15.47
C GLY A 255 -15.25 12.60 -15.45
N LEU A 256 -14.60 12.48 -14.28
CA LEU A 256 -13.15 12.69 -14.10
C LEU A 256 -12.34 11.39 -14.17
N GLY A 257 -12.98 10.22 -14.15
CA GLY A 257 -12.30 8.95 -14.19
C GLY A 257 -13.22 7.75 -13.96
N ARG A 258 -12.60 6.62 -13.62
CA ARG A 258 -13.27 5.36 -13.28
C ARG A 258 -12.56 4.67 -12.12
N VAL A 259 -13.24 3.74 -11.46
CA VAL A 259 -12.64 2.87 -10.45
C VAL A 259 -12.08 1.62 -11.13
N GLU A 260 -10.84 1.29 -10.81
CA GLU A 260 -10.16 0.09 -11.29
C GLU A 260 -10.15 -1.03 -10.26
N LEU A 261 -10.21 -0.72 -8.97
CA LEU A 261 -10.29 -1.71 -7.90
C LEU A 261 -10.86 -1.08 -6.64
N VAL A 262 -11.74 -1.79 -5.94
CA VAL A 262 -12.08 -1.56 -4.53
C VAL A 262 -11.97 -2.89 -3.82
N ALA A 263 -11.07 -2.98 -2.84
CA ALA A 263 -10.71 -4.23 -2.20
C ALA A 263 -10.60 -4.08 -0.67
N PRO A 264 -11.42 -4.82 0.10
CA PRO A 264 -11.35 -4.79 1.55
C PRO A 264 -10.33 -5.81 2.08
N PHE A 265 -9.73 -5.46 3.21
CA PHE A 265 -8.78 -6.27 3.96
C PHE A 265 -9.02 -6.11 5.47
N VAL A 266 -8.58 -7.11 6.22
CA VAL A 266 -8.39 -7.03 7.68
C VAL A 266 -6.91 -7.10 8.02
N PRO A 267 -6.46 -6.62 9.19
CA PRO A 267 -5.06 -6.77 9.57
C PRO A 267 -4.70 -8.25 9.73
N THR A 268 -3.49 -8.60 9.30
CA THR A 268 -2.84 -9.84 9.73
C THR A 268 -2.56 -9.81 11.23
N VAL A 269 -2.29 -10.99 11.82
CA VAL A 269 -1.76 -11.07 13.19
C VAL A 269 -0.29 -11.47 13.09
N PRO A 270 0.65 -10.56 13.37
CA PRO A 270 2.06 -10.80 13.14
C PRO A 270 2.58 -12.07 13.80
N GLY A 271 3.46 -12.79 13.10
CA GLY A 271 4.05 -14.05 13.56
C GLY A 271 3.10 -15.24 13.62
N THR A 272 1.87 -15.12 13.12
CA THR A 272 0.86 -16.21 13.10
C THR A 272 0.43 -16.57 11.68
N ASP A 273 -0.20 -17.73 11.56
CA ASP A 273 -0.84 -18.19 10.31
C ASP A 273 -2.35 -17.96 10.30
N ARG A 274 -2.82 -17.04 11.16
CA ARG A 274 -4.23 -16.67 11.19
C ARG A 274 -4.66 -16.21 9.81
N TYR A 275 -5.72 -16.83 9.28
CA TYR A 275 -6.33 -16.62 7.96
C TYR A 275 -5.67 -17.32 6.77
N VAL A 276 -4.50 -17.96 6.91
CA VAL A 276 -3.82 -18.65 5.79
C VAL A 276 -4.70 -19.76 5.19
N ASP A 277 -5.46 -20.45 6.03
CA ASP A 277 -6.42 -21.50 5.68
C ASP A 277 -7.74 -20.97 5.07
N ARG A 278 -7.89 -19.65 4.94
CA ARG A 278 -9.14 -18.98 4.51
C ARG A 278 -8.97 -18.14 3.24
N LEU A 279 -7.90 -18.36 2.47
CA LEU A 279 -7.56 -17.53 1.30
C LEU A 279 -8.19 -18.01 -0.02
N ARG A 280 -8.78 -19.21 -0.04
CA ARG A 280 -9.29 -19.88 -1.23
C ARG A 280 -10.75 -20.28 -1.09
#